data_AF-A0A9D2K6K3-F1
#
_entry.id   AF-A0A9D2K6K3-F1
#
_cell.length_a   1.000
_cell.length_b   1.000
_cell.length_c   1.000
_cell.angle_alpha   90.00
_cell.angle_beta   90.00
_cell.angle_gamma   90.00
#
_symmetry.space_group_name_H-M   'P 1'
#
loop_
_entity.id
_entity.type
_entity.pdbx_description
1 polymer ?
#
loop_
_entity_poly.entity_id
_entity_poly.type
_entity_poly.pdbx_seq_one_letter_code
_entity_poly.pdbx_strand_id
1 'polypeptide(L)'
;MKKYSFWIVFGVIAVLLIGFSVWQRQTAVRVSEDELSQGISQRWNGGLPDGFEKLEATDTGGDGGYLFARLVYQKDITDLLEQWEYASAGTGEDFNTLTDAYLQCGFISEANRAVVEENRPAVNDAFIGFSMKKEDSDAQIVLLYDCSMQTMYIMERLVP
;
A
#
# COMPACT_ATOMS: atom_id res chain seq x y z
N MET A 1 43.71 19.14 29.53
CA MET A 1 43.20 17.91 28.88
C MET A 1 41.69 18.02 28.72
N LYS A 2 41.18 17.58 27.57
CA LYS A 2 39.90 17.97 26.95
C LYS A 2 38.66 17.67 27.83
N LYS A 3 37.85 18.70 28.13
CA LYS A 3 36.50 18.60 28.70
C LYS A 3 35.50 18.36 27.56
N TYR A 4 35.40 17.13 27.10
CA TYR A 4 34.28 16.68 26.27
C TYR A 4 33.75 15.37 26.85
N SER A 5 32.48 15.09 26.60
CA SER A 5 31.85 13.77 26.80
C SER A 5 31.21 13.45 28.15
N PHE A 6 30.46 14.38 28.75
CA PHE A 6 29.34 13.98 29.62
C PHE A 6 27.97 14.14 28.92
N TRP A 7 27.81 15.20 28.12
CA TRP A 7 26.59 15.44 27.34
C TRP A 7 26.43 14.53 26.11
N ILE A 8 27.53 14.04 25.53
CA ILE A 8 27.51 13.14 24.36
C ILE A 8 27.02 11.74 24.77
N VAL A 9 27.36 11.27 25.97
CA VAL A 9 26.97 9.95 26.47
C VAL A 9 25.46 9.88 26.73
N PHE A 10 24.86 10.96 27.25
CA PHE A 10 23.41 11.03 27.49
C PHE A 10 22.60 11.10 26.19
N GLY A 11 23.09 11.83 25.17
CA GLY A 11 22.45 11.90 23.87
C GLY A 11 22.39 10.54 23.15
N VAL A 12 23.47 9.75 23.24
CA VAL A 12 23.51 8.42 22.62
C VAL A 12 22.61 7.41 23.35
N ILE A 13 22.51 7.47 24.68
CA ILE A 13 21.61 6.59 25.46
C ILE A 13 20.14 6.92 25.19
N ALA A 14 19.79 8.21 25.04
CA ALA A 14 18.42 8.61 24.69
C ALA A 14 18.02 8.14 23.29
N VAL A 15 18.92 8.24 22.31
CA VAL A 15 18.68 7.72 20.94
C VAL A 15 18.55 6.20 20.94
N LEU A 16 19.34 5.47 21.74
CA LEU A 16 19.23 4.02 21.86
C LEU A 16 17.93 3.58 22.57
N LEU A 17 17.44 4.31 23.57
CA LEU A 17 16.16 4.02 24.24
C LEU A 17 14.94 4.36 23.36
N ILE A 18 15.04 5.40 22.52
CA ILE A 18 14.01 5.70 21.50
C ILE A 18 14.01 4.60 20.42
N GLY A 19 15.17 4.18 19.93
CA GLY A 19 15.27 3.06 18.98
C GLY A 19 14.77 1.72 19.54
N PHE A 20 15.01 1.43 20.82
CA PHE A 20 14.56 0.18 21.45
C PHE A 20 13.05 0.17 21.75
N SER A 21 12.45 1.33 22.05
CA SER A 21 11.00 1.44 22.24
C SER A 21 10.21 1.41 20.93
N VAL A 22 10.84 1.76 19.80
CA VAL A 22 10.31 1.51 18.45
C VAL A 22 10.34 0.00 18.13
N TRP A 23 11.40 -0.70 18.54
CA TRP A 23 11.54 -2.14 18.30
C TRP A 23 10.55 -3.01 19.10
N GLN A 24 10.21 -2.63 20.34
CA GLN A 24 9.26 -3.40 21.17
C GLN A 24 7.76 -3.18 20.86
N ARG A 25 7.40 -2.28 19.93
CA ARG A 25 6.00 -2.08 19.49
C ARG A 25 5.57 -2.98 18.32
N GLN A 26 6.40 -3.92 17.90
CA GLN A 26 6.08 -4.88 16.81
C GLN A 26 5.23 -6.09 17.24
N THR A 27 4.46 -6.02 18.33
CA THR A 27 3.66 -7.19 18.77
C THR A 27 2.19 -6.86 18.95
N ALA A 28 1.51 -6.64 17.83
CA ALA A 28 0.17 -7.16 17.56
C ALA A 28 -0.25 -6.74 16.15
N VAL A 29 0.53 -7.14 15.14
CA VAL A 29 0.05 -7.10 13.76
C VAL A 29 -0.96 -8.23 13.64
N ARG A 30 -2.25 -7.92 13.77
CA ARG A 30 -3.31 -8.86 13.40
C ARG A 30 -3.42 -8.81 11.89
N VAL A 31 -2.68 -9.70 11.24
CA VAL A 31 -2.87 -10.01 9.82
C VAL A 31 -4.34 -10.43 9.68
N SER A 32 -5.15 -9.61 9.01
CA SER A 32 -6.46 -10.08 8.57
C SER A 32 -6.25 -11.26 7.62
N GLU A 33 -7.02 -12.33 7.78
CA GLU A 33 -6.81 -13.58 7.04
C GLU A 33 -7.21 -13.50 5.55
N ASP A 34 -7.70 -12.35 5.07
CA ASP A 34 -8.07 -12.16 3.67
C ASP A 34 -6.87 -12.06 2.72
N GLU A 35 -7.07 -12.46 1.46
CA GLU A 35 -6.00 -12.62 0.46
C GLU A 35 -5.25 -11.32 0.15
N LEU A 36 -5.93 -10.17 0.11
CA LEU A 36 -5.27 -8.87 0.00
C LEU A 36 -4.42 -8.56 1.22
N SER A 37 -4.93 -8.81 2.43
CA SER A 37 -4.20 -8.57 3.66
C SER A 37 -3.00 -9.49 3.79
N GLN A 38 -3.05 -10.73 3.29
CA GLN A 38 -1.88 -11.61 3.19
C GLN A 38 -0.90 -11.16 2.10
N GLY A 39 -1.42 -10.69 0.96
CA GLY A 39 -0.61 -10.17 -0.14
C GLY A 39 0.13 -8.89 0.25
N ILE A 40 -0.58 -7.93 0.82
CA ILE A 40 -0.07 -6.72 1.46
C ILE A 40 0.78 -7.08 2.69
N SER A 41 0.46 -8.12 3.47
CA SER A 41 1.25 -8.52 4.65
C SER A 41 2.61 -9.09 4.33
N GLN A 42 2.70 -9.97 3.34
CA GLN A 42 3.97 -10.47 2.85
C GLN A 42 4.82 -9.34 2.24
N ARG A 43 4.16 -8.32 1.67
CA ARG A 43 4.81 -7.20 0.97
C ARG A 43 5.12 -6.00 1.86
N TRP A 44 4.40 -5.78 2.96
CA TRP A 44 4.59 -4.71 3.96
C TRP A 44 5.11 -5.25 5.30
N ASN A 45 5.62 -6.49 5.30
CA ASN A 45 6.26 -7.14 6.45
C ASN A 45 5.37 -7.18 7.71
N GLY A 46 4.09 -7.50 7.54
CA GLY A 46 3.16 -7.63 8.66
C GLY A 46 1.69 -7.60 8.27
N GLY A 47 1.26 -6.73 7.37
CA GLY A 47 -0.15 -6.58 6.99
C GLY A 47 -0.62 -5.16 7.19
N LEU A 48 -1.87 -4.89 6.82
CA LEU A 48 -2.49 -3.61 7.15
C LEU A 48 -2.60 -3.47 8.68
N PRO A 49 -2.08 -2.40 9.28
CA PRO A 49 -2.30 -2.11 10.69
C PRO A 49 -3.79 -2.04 11.07
N ASP A 50 -4.12 -2.23 12.35
CA ASP A 50 -5.48 -1.97 12.84
C ASP A 50 -5.90 -0.51 12.59
N GLY A 51 -7.13 -0.33 12.09
CA GLY A 51 -7.76 0.97 11.86
C GLY A 51 -7.90 1.38 10.40
N PHE A 52 -7.49 0.54 9.45
CA PHE A 52 -7.82 0.70 8.05
C PHE A 52 -9.30 0.39 7.79
N GLU A 53 -10.01 1.30 7.15
CA GLU A 53 -11.27 0.97 6.48
C GLU A 53 -10.93 0.42 5.09
N LYS A 54 -11.41 -0.78 4.78
CA LYS A 54 -11.09 -1.48 3.54
C LYS A 54 -12.34 -1.76 2.73
N LEU A 55 -12.26 -1.43 1.44
CA LEU A 55 -13.14 -1.92 0.39
C LEU A 55 -12.29 -2.60 -0.68
N GLU A 56 -12.73 -3.74 -1.18
CA GLU A 56 -11.97 -4.58 -2.10
C GLU A 56 -12.88 -5.22 -3.14
N ALA A 57 -12.37 -5.36 -4.36
CA ALA A 57 -12.95 -6.14 -5.44
C ALA A 57 -11.84 -6.94 -6.11
N THR A 58 -12.02 -8.26 -6.19
CA THR A 58 -11.04 -9.19 -6.75
C THR A 58 -11.76 -10.21 -7.62
N ASP A 59 -11.29 -10.39 -8.84
CA ASP A 59 -11.73 -11.49 -9.71
C ASP A 59 -10.52 -12.13 -10.39
N THR A 60 -10.57 -13.46 -10.50
CA THR A 60 -9.54 -14.27 -11.16
C THR A 60 -10.16 -15.09 -12.30
N GLY A 61 -9.36 -15.31 -13.34
CA GLY A 61 -9.67 -16.14 -14.50
C GLY A 61 -8.51 -17.10 -14.79
N GLY A 62 -8.63 -17.84 -15.89
CA GLY A 62 -7.65 -18.88 -16.25
C GLY A 62 -6.22 -18.39 -16.46
N ASP A 63 -6.05 -17.13 -16.92
CA ASP A 63 -4.75 -16.55 -17.29
C ASP A 63 -4.31 -15.41 -16.34
N GLY A 64 -4.85 -15.38 -15.12
CA GLY A 64 -4.56 -14.33 -14.13
C GLY A 64 -5.82 -13.60 -13.66
N GLY A 65 -5.67 -12.40 -13.11
CA GLY A 65 -6.79 -11.68 -12.51
C GLY A 65 -6.49 -10.22 -12.25
N TYR A 66 -7.42 -9.58 -11.55
CA TYR A 66 -7.28 -8.19 -11.14
C TYR A 66 -7.77 -8.02 -9.72
N LEU A 67 -7.14 -7.08 -9.03
CA LEU A 67 -7.53 -6.64 -7.71
C LEU A 67 -7.61 -5.12 -7.68
N PHE A 68 -8.72 -4.62 -7.18
CA PHE A 68 -8.93 -3.24 -6.81
C PHE A 68 -9.12 -3.14 -5.30
N ALA A 69 -8.47 -2.19 -4.66
CA ALA A 69 -8.74 -1.88 -3.26
C ALA A 69 -8.74 -0.37 -3.00
N ARG A 70 -9.62 0.03 -2.08
CA ARG A 70 -9.64 1.36 -1.48
C ARG A 70 -9.44 1.20 0.03
N LEU A 71 -8.42 1.88 0.52
CA LEU A 71 -7.96 1.80 1.91
C LEU A 71 -7.96 3.20 2.52
N VAL A 72 -8.72 3.42 3.58
CA VAL A 72 -8.72 4.70 4.31
C VAL A 72 -8.03 4.50 5.65
N TYR A 73 -7.09 5.39 5.99
CA TYR A 73 -6.40 5.32 7.27
C TYR A 73 -6.06 6.69 7.83
N GLN A 74 -6.56 6.94 9.03
CA GLN A 74 -6.46 8.28 9.63
C GLN A 74 -5.10 8.59 10.24
N LYS A 75 -4.21 7.60 10.38
CA LYS A 75 -2.87 7.81 10.92
C LYS A 75 -1.86 7.99 9.79
N ASP A 76 -0.68 8.47 10.15
CA ASP A 76 0.44 8.60 9.22
C ASP A 76 0.81 7.22 8.63
N ILE A 77 1.01 7.20 7.31
CA ILE A 77 1.41 6.01 6.53
C ILE A 77 2.81 6.13 5.96
N THR A 78 3.57 7.18 6.31
CA THR A 78 4.91 7.41 5.78
C THR A 78 5.78 6.16 5.94
N ASP A 79 5.80 5.55 7.13
CA ASP A 79 6.54 4.31 7.42
C ASP A 79 6.08 3.11 6.56
N LEU A 80 4.81 3.07 6.13
CA LEU A 80 4.28 2.01 5.25
C LEU A 80 4.69 2.23 3.78
N LEU A 81 4.87 3.49 3.39
CA LEU A 81 5.24 3.88 2.03
C LEU A 81 6.76 3.88 1.81
N GLU A 82 7.59 3.77 2.85
CA GLU A 82 9.06 3.75 2.73
C GLU A 82 9.61 2.65 1.82
N GLN A 83 8.89 1.54 1.66
CA GLN A 83 9.28 0.42 0.80
C GLN A 83 8.81 0.56 -0.65
N TRP A 84 8.03 1.60 -0.95
CA TRP A 84 7.51 1.84 -2.28
C TRP A 84 8.40 2.81 -3.04
N GLU A 85 8.66 2.51 -4.30
CA GLU A 85 9.33 3.46 -5.19
C GLU A 85 8.35 4.58 -5.55
N TYR A 86 8.77 5.84 -5.31
CA TYR A 86 8.07 7.00 -5.85
C TYR A 86 7.99 6.86 -7.36
N ALA A 87 6.77 6.70 -7.85
CA ALA A 87 6.60 6.39 -9.25
C ALA A 87 6.57 7.69 -10.07
N SER A 88 7.16 7.62 -11.26
CA SER A 88 7.35 8.73 -12.20
C SER A 88 6.02 9.30 -12.70
N ALA A 89 6.10 10.38 -13.50
CA ALA A 89 5.00 10.80 -14.35
C ALA A 89 4.46 9.59 -15.14
N GLY A 90 3.16 9.32 -15.07
CA GLY A 90 2.50 8.18 -15.73
C GLY A 90 1.81 7.18 -14.79
N THR A 91 2.14 7.17 -13.50
CA THR A 91 1.54 6.22 -12.53
C THR A 91 0.02 6.32 -12.44
N GLY A 92 -0.53 7.53 -12.52
CA GLY A 92 -1.98 7.72 -12.58
C GLY A 92 -2.62 7.19 -13.87
N GLU A 93 -1.90 7.24 -14.99
CA GLU A 93 -2.33 6.66 -16.26
C GLU A 93 -2.29 5.13 -16.21
N ASP A 94 -1.25 4.55 -15.61
CA ASP A 94 -1.15 3.11 -15.38
C ASP A 94 -2.29 2.60 -14.50
N PHE A 95 -2.62 3.32 -13.41
CA PHE A 95 -3.75 2.97 -12.54
C PHE A 95 -5.07 2.96 -13.32
N ASN A 96 -5.32 4.01 -14.11
CA ASN A 96 -6.52 4.10 -14.93
C ASN A 96 -6.58 2.98 -15.96
N THR A 97 -5.45 2.69 -16.63
CA THR A 97 -5.33 1.62 -17.62
C THR A 97 -5.65 0.26 -17.01
N LEU A 98 -5.10 -0.05 -15.82
CA LEU A 98 -5.40 -1.29 -15.11
C LEU A 98 -6.86 -1.38 -14.67
N THR A 99 -7.43 -0.27 -14.20
CA THR A 99 -8.85 -0.20 -13.80
C THR A 99 -9.76 -0.45 -15.00
N ASP A 100 -9.48 0.20 -16.13
CA ASP A 100 -10.23 0.01 -17.37
C ASP A 100 -10.11 -1.42 -17.90
N ALA A 101 -8.92 -2.03 -17.80
CA ALA A 101 -8.71 -3.43 -18.15
C ALA A 101 -9.51 -4.39 -17.26
N TYR A 102 -9.57 -4.12 -15.94
CA TYR A 102 -10.38 -4.91 -15.02
C TYR A 102 -11.87 -4.80 -15.36
N LEU A 103 -12.39 -3.58 -15.59
CA LEU A 103 -13.78 -3.36 -15.99
C LEU A 103 -14.14 -3.97 -17.34
N GLN A 104 -13.17 -4.23 -18.22
CA GLN A 104 -13.38 -4.85 -19.52
C GLN A 104 -13.14 -6.36 -19.52
N CYS A 105 -12.65 -6.95 -18.42
CA CYS A 105 -12.38 -8.37 -18.38
C CYS A 105 -13.69 -9.18 -18.44
N GLY A 106 -13.65 -10.33 -19.11
CA GLY A 106 -14.85 -11.16 -19.33
C GLY A 106 -15.32 -11.94 -18.09
N PHE A 107 -14.58 -11.86 -16.98
CA PHE A 107 -14.81 -12.65 -15.77
C PHE A 107 -15.13 -11.80 -14.53
N ILE A 108 -15.19 -10.47 -14.65
CA ILE A 108 -15.59 -9.59 -13.54
C ILE A 108 -17.05 -9.85 -13.16
N SER A 109 -17.30 -10.04 -11.87
CA SER A 109 -18.67 -10.14 -11.35
C SER A 109 -19.38 -8.77 -11.36
N GLU A 110 -20.72 -8.76 -11.46
CA GLU A 110 -21.52 -7.51 -11.43
C GLU A 110 -21.34 -6.75 -10.11
N ALA A 111 -21.21 -7.46 -8.98
CA ALA A 111 -20.96 -6.87 -7.68
C ALA A 111 -19.59 -6.16 -7.63
N ASN A 112 -18.53 -6.81 -8.11
CA ASN A 112 -17.20 -6.22 -8.13
C ASN A 112 -17.09 -5.06 -9.12
N ARG A 113 -17.78 -5.15 -10.27
CA ARG A 113 -17.91 -4.03 -11.22
C ARG A 113 -18.47 -2.79 -10.54
N ALA A 114 -19.59 -2.93 -9.81
CA ALA A 114 -20.19 -1.81 -9.10
C ALA A 114 -19.22 -1.22 -8.06
N VAL A 115 -18.52 -2.06 -7.29
CA VAL A 115 -17.50 -1.60 -6.32
C VAL A 115 -16.42 -0.76 -7.00
N VAL A 116 -15.86 -1.24 -8.11
CA VAL A 116 -14.80 -0.54 -8.86
C VAL A 116 -15.32 0.76 -9.46
N GLU A 117 -16.49 0.76 -10.10
CA GLU A 117 -17.08 1.95 -10.73
C GLU A 117 -17.43 3.04 -9.71
N GLU A 118 -17.97 2.67 -8.54
CA GLU A 118 -18.37 3.61 -7.49
C GLU A 118 -17.18 4.20 -6.72
N ASN A 119 -16.03 3.49 -6.68
CA ASN A 119 -14.90 3.86 -5.81
C ASN A 119 -13.63 4.22 -6.58
N ARG A 120 -13.62 4.15 -7.92
CA ARG A 120 -12.50 4.62 -8.73
C ARG A 120 -12.26 6.12 -8.47
N PRO A 121 -11.03 6.54 -8.12
CA PRO A 121 -10.73 7.95 -7.89
C PRO A 121 -10.69 8.74 -9.21
N ALA A 122 -11.05 10.02 -9.14
CA ALA A 122 -10.75 10.97 -10.21
C ALA A 122 -9.27 11.38 -10.15
N VAL A 123 -8.41 10.53 -10.72
CA VAL A 123 -6.95 10.69 -10.69
C VAL A 123 -6.51 12.04 -11.27
N ASN A 124 -5.69 12.77 -10.52
CA ASN A 124 -5.16 14.07 -10.88
C ASN A 124 -3.79 14.30 -10.19
N ASP A 125 -3.17 15.46 -10.42
CA ASP A 125 -1.81 15.78 -9.95
C ASP A 125 -1.67 15.88 -8.42
N ALA A 126 -2.77 15.88 -7.65
CA ALA A 126 -2.72 15.86 -6.18
C ALA A 126 -2.41 14.48 -5.60
N PHE A 127 -2.55 13.41 -6.41
CA PHE A 127 -2.23 12.06 -5.97
C PHE A 127 -0.72 11.83 -5.99
N ILE A 128 -0.23 11.18 -4.93
CA ILE A 128 1.13 10.66 -4.91
C ILE A 128 1.08 9.24 -5.44
N GLY A 129 1.77 9.01 -6.56
CA GLY A 129 1.85 7.72 -7.22
C GLY A 129 3.01 6.89 -6.73
N PHE A 130 2.75 5.60 -6.52
CA PHE A 130 3.72 4.57 -6.22
C PHE A 130 3.47 3.38 -7.13
N SER A 131 4.54 2.67 -7.47
CA SER A 131 4.44 1.48 -8.29
C SER A 131 5.45 0.46 -7.82
N MET A 132 5.10 -0.80 -7.93
CA MET A 132 6.01 -1.90 -7.69
C MET A 132 5.83 -2.90 -8.82
N LYS A 133 6.90 -3.17 -9.55
CA LYS A 133 6.99 -4.34 -10.41
C LYS A 133 7.61 -5.46 -9.59
N LYS A 134 6.98 -6.61 -9.60
CA LYS A 134 7.54 -7.79 -8.95
C LYS A 134 8.73 -8.29 -9.80
N GLU A 135 9.87 -8.57 -9.16
CA GLU A 135 11.00 -9.20 -9.86
C GLU A 135 10.54 -10.49 -10.54
N ASP A 136 10.96 -10.69 -11.79
CA ASP A 136 10.64 -11.85 -12.62
C ASP A 136 9.15 -12.12 -12.87
N SER A 137 8.30 -11.08 -12.83
CA SER A 137 6.87 -11.20 -13.07
C SER A 137 6.28 -9.99 -13.81
N ASP A 138 5.34 -10.25 -14.71
CA ASP A 138 4.52 -9.20 -15.35
C ASP A 138 3.46 -8.61 -14.41
N ALA A 139 3.45 -9.02 -13.13
CA ALA A 139 2.60 -8.43 -12.11
C ALA A 139 2.98 -6.96 -11.90
N GLN A 140 2.01 -6.10 -12.18
CA GLN A 140 2.11 -4.66 -11.98
C GLN A 140 1.17 -4.26 -10.85
N ILE A 141 1.73 -3.58 -9.85
CA ILE A 141 0.96 -2.98 -8.76
C ILE A 141 1.15 -1.47 -8.85
N VAL A 142 0.03 -0.77 -8.83
CA VAL A 142 -0.02 0.69 -8.82
C VAL A 142 -0.80 1.13 -7.59
N LEU A 143 -0.20 2.03 -6.82
CA LEU A 143 -0.81 2.62 -5.64
C LEU A 143 -0.88 4.13 -5.85
N LEU A 144 -2.06 4.70 -5.63
CA LEU A 144 -2.27 6.14 -5.62
C LEU A 144 -2.69 6.56 -4.22
N TYR A 145 -1.99 7.54 -3.63
CA TYR A 145 -2.31 8.07 -2.32
C TYR A 145 -2.83 9.51 -2.42
N ASP A 146 -4.03 9.73 -1.87
CA ASP A 146 -4.61 11.06 -1.67
C ASP A 146 -4.37 11.50 -0.22
N CYS A 147 -3.42 12.41 -0.03
CA CYS A 147 -3.10 13.00 1.27
C CYS A 147 -4.27 13.78 1.89
N SER A 148 -5.14 14.36 1.07
CA SER A 148 -6.25 15.20 1.55
C SER A 148 -7.37 14.35 2.15
N MET A 149 -7.60 13.17 1.59
CA MET A 149 -8.63 12.22 2.02
C MET A 149 -8.06 11.06 2.85
N GLN A 150 -6.74 11.03 3.05
CA GLN A 150 -6.01 9.93 3.71
C GLN A 150 -6.41 8.55 3.16
N THR A 151 -6.55 8.48 1.84
CA THR A 151 -7.07 7.31 1.13
C THR A 151 -6.03 6.80 0.14
N MET A 152 -5.72 5.51 0.22
CA MET A 152 -4.94 4.79 -0.77
C MET A 152 -5.87 4.01 -1.70
N TYR A 153 -5.55 4.05 -2.98
CA TYR A 153 -6.18 3.26 -4.02
C TYR A 153 -5.12 2.34 -4.61
N ILE A 154 -5.45 1.05 -4.71
CA ILE A 154 -4.54 0.03 -5.21
C ILE A 154 -5.19 -0.64 -6.41
N MET A 155 -4.42 -0.78 -7.48
CA MET A 155 -4.71 -1.68 -8.57
C MET A 155 -3.56 -2.66 -8.76
N GLU A 156 -3.90 -3.93 -8.87
CA GLU A 156 -2.95 -5.00 -9.16
C GLU A 156 -3.46 -5.84 -10.33
N ARG A 157 -2.54 -6.16 -11.24
CA ARG A 157 -2.72 -7.25 -12.19
C ARG A 157 -2.15 -8.52 -11.57
N LEU A 158 -3.00 -9.50 -11.32
CA LEU A 158 -2.63 -10.81 -10.81
C LEU A 158 -2.15 -11.67 -11.99
N VAL A 159 -0.98 -12.27 -11.84
CA VAL A 159 -0.46 -13.28 -12.77
C VAL A 159 -0.75 -14.68 -12.21
N PRO A 160 -0.96 -15.70 -13.06
CA PRO A 160 -1.19 -17.08 -12.64
C PRO A 160 0.04 -17.72 -11.95
#